data_AF-A0A7Z2MZ94-F1
#
_entry.id   AF-A0A7Z2MZ94-F1
#
_cell.length_a   1.000
_cell.length_b   1.000
_cell.length_c   1.000
_cell.angle_alpha   90.00
_cell.angle_beta   90.00
_cell.angle_gamma   90.00
#
_symmetry.space_group_name_H-M   'P 1'
#
loop_
_entity.id
_entity.type
_entity.pdbx_description
1 polymer ?
#
loop_
_entity_poly.entity_id
_entity_poly.type
_entity_poly.pdbx_seq_one_letter_code
_entity_poly.pdbx_strand_id
1 'polypeptide(L)' 'MKTQYLEIAKQASACEQKNHWEQASKLWMQAIELGLGRDKDWAIVRFEFCCKRLGVRPLAFLNAEKQWLKLLSK' A
#
# COMPACT_ATOMS: atom_id res chain seq x y z
N MET A 1 -9.26 -10.35 -11.16
CA MET A 1 -8.39 -10.07 -10.00
C MET A 1 -6.96 -9.72 -10.40
N LYS A 2 -6.22 -10.59 -11.12
CA LYS A 2 -4.80 -10.30 -11.51
C LYS A 2 -4.60 -8.97 -12.26
N THR A 3 -5.50 -8.61 -13.17
CA THR A 3 -5.42 -7.34 -13.92
C THR A 3 -5.54 -6.11 -13.00
N GLN A 4 -6.40 -6.17 -11.99
CA GLN A 4 -6.59 -5.07 -11.03
C GLN A 4 -5.37 -4.92 -10.12
N TYR A 5 -4.80 -6.04 -9.64
CA TYR A 5 -3.54 -6.02 -8.91
C TYR A 5 -2.43 -5.33 -9.71
N LEU A 6 -2.24 -5.71 -10.98
CA LEU A 6 -1.18 -5.14 -11.82
C LEU A 6 -1.38 -3.64 -12.07
N GLU A 7 -2.62 -3.18 -12.20
CA GLU A 7 -2.91 -1.76 -12.39
C GLU A 7 -2.57 -0.95 -11.14
N ILE A 8 -2.99 -1.42 -9.95
CA ILE A 8 -2.65 -0.76 -8.68
C ILE A 8 -1.14 -0.79 -8.43
N ALA A 9 -0.47 -1.93 -8.69
CA ALA A 9 0.97 -2.07 -8.53
C ALA A 9 1.76 -1.11 -9.45
N LYS A 10 1.28 -0.87 -10.69
CA LYS A 10 1.86 0.13 -11.59
C LYS A 10 1.71 1.55 -11.04
N GLN A 11 0.53 1.89 -10.55
CA GLN A 11 0.28 3.21 -9.95
C GLN A 11 1.13 3.42 -8.70
N ALA A 12 1.22 2.40 -7.84
CA ALA A 12 2.07 2.42 -6.64
C ALA A 12 3.54 2.67 -7.02
N SER A 13 4.04 1.96 -8.04
CA SER A 13 5.40 2.13 -8.54
C SER A 13 5.65 3.54 -9.11
N ALA A 14 4.67 4.13 -9.80
CA ALA A 14 4.77 5.50 -10.29
C ALA A 14 4.82 6.53 -9.13
N CYS A 15 4.07 6.30 -8.05
CA CYS A 15 4.16 7.11 -6.83
C CYS A 15 5.53 6.98 -6.15
N GLU A 16 6.10 5.77 -6.09
CA GLU A 16 7.44 5.55 -5.54
C GLU A 16 8.52 6.32 -6.31
N GLN A 17 8.46 6.30 -7.64
CA GLN A 17 9.40 7.05 -8.50
C GLN A 17 9.33 8.56 -8.26
N LYS A 18 8.15 9.06 -7.88
CA LYS A 18 7.92 10.47 -7.54
C LYS A 18 8.19 10.78 -6.06
N ASN A 19 8.67 9.81 -5.27
CA ASN A 19 8.85 9.90 -3.81
C ASN A 19 7.54 10.16 -3.03
N HIS A 20 6.37 9.87 -3.62
CA HIS A 20 5.08 9.98 -2.95
C HIS A 20 4.83 8.74 -2.09
N TRP A 21 5.66 8.55 -1.06
CA TRP A 21 5.72 7.31 -0.29
C TRP A 21 4.42 6.99 0.45
N GLU A 22 3.67 8.01 0.89
CA GLU A 22 2.39 7.81 1.57
C GLU A 22 1.35 7.21 0.61
N GLN A 23 1.19 7.82 -0.56
CA GLN A 23 0.29 7.34 -1.61
C GLN A 23 0.72 5.96 -2.11
N ALA A 24 2.02 5.73 -2.31
CA ALA A 24 2.56 4.43 -2.68
C ALA A 24 2.22 3.37 -1.61
N SER A 25 2.34 3.70 -0.32
CA SER A 25 2.01 2.78 0.77
C SER A 25 0.53 2.40 0.75
N LYS A 26 -0.38 3.36 0.50
CA LYS A 26 -1.83 3.09 0.39
C LYS A 26 -2.15 2.18 -0.80
N LEU A 27 -1.54 2.45 -1.95
CA LEU A 27 -1.73 1.63 -3.16
C LEU A 27 -1.17 0.21 -2.97
N TRP A 28 0.00 0.05 -2.37
CA TRP A 28 0.52 -1.28 -2.05
C TRP A 28 -0.35 -2.03 -1.05
N MET A 29 -0.91 -1.33 -0.06
CA MET A 29 -1.87 -1.93 0.88
C MET A 29 -3.12 -2.47 0.14
N GLN A 30 -3.67 -1.71 -0.80
CA GLN A 30 -4.75 -2.19 -1.67
C GLN A 30 -4.31 -3.36 -2.55
N ALA A 31 -3.09 -3.33 -3.08
CA ALA A 31 -2.54 -4.42 -3.86
C ALA A 31 -2.38 -5.72 -3.05
N ILE A 32 -2.10 -5.64 -1.75
CA ILE A 32 -2.04 -6.82 -0.84
C ILE A 32 -3.42 -7.49 -0.74
N GLU A 33 -4.51 -6.73 -0.73
CA GLU A 33 -5.87 -7.28 -0.67
C GLU A 33 -6.28 -7.97 -1.97
N LEU A 34 -5.73 -7.53 -3.11
CA LEU A 34 -6.04 -8.07 -4.44
C LEU A 34 -5.06 -9.17 -4.90
N GLY A 35 -3.85 -9.19 -4.38
CA GLY A 35 -2.78 -10.11 -4.75
C GLY A 35 -2.98 -11.51 -4.18
N LEU A 36 -2.49 -12.52 -4.90
CA LEU A 36 -2.48 -13.92 -4.46
C LEU A 36 -1.08 -14.52 -4.61
N GLY A 37 -0.68 -15.38 -3.67
CA GLY A 37 0.65 -16.01 -3.68
C GLY A 37 1.78 -14.99 -3.81
N ARG A 38 2.64 -15.18 -4.83
CA ARG A 38 3.81 -14.33 -5.09
C ARG A 38 3.47 -12.84 -5.27
N ASP A 39 2.31 -12.52 -5.86
CA ASP A 39 1.90 -11.13 -6.08
C ASP A 39 1.60 -10.45 -4.74
N LYS A 40 0.99 -11.19 -3.81
CA LYS A 40 0.74 -10.69 -2.44
C LYS A 40 2.05 -10.49 -1.68
N ASP A 41 2.95 -11.46 -1.74
CA ASP A 41 4.24 -11.38 -1.06
C ASP A 41 5.05 -10.17 -1.54
N TRP A 42 5.04 -9.93 -2.87
CA TRP A 42 5.67 -8.75 -3.45
C TRP A 42 5.06 -7.46 -2.92
N ALA A 43 3.73 -7.35 -2.90
CA ALA A 43 3.05 -6.16 -2.41
C ALA A 43 3.33 -5.89 -0.92
N ILE A 44 3.45 -6.93 -0.09
CA ILE A 44 3.83 -6.80 1.33
C ILE A 44 5.22 -6.19 1.45
N VAL A 45 6.22 -6.73 0.73
CA VAL A 45 7.60 -6.22 0.78
C VAL A 45 7.68 -4.77 0.30
N ARG A 46 6.94 -4.41 -0.75
CA ARG A 46 6.91 -3.02 -1.24
C ARG A 46 6.20 -2.07 -0.29
N PHE A 47 5.12 -2.51 0.34
CA PHE A 47 4.45 -1.74 1.39
C PHE A 47 5.41 -1.44 2.55
N GLU A 48 6.12 -2.45 3.05
CA GLU A 48 7.10 -2.27 4.12
C GLU A 48 8.24 -1.32 3.72
N PHE A 49 8.73 -1.43 2.48
CA PHE A 49 9.72 -0.52 1.93
C PHE A 49 9.21 0.93 1.94
N CYS A 50 7.98 1.17 1.48
CA CYS A 50 7.40 2.52 1.46
C CYS A 50 7.19 3.08 2.88
N CYS A 51 6.71 2.27 3.81
CA CYS A 51 6.62 2.66 5.22
C CYS A 51 7.99 3.04 5.81
N LYS A 52 9.03 2.27 5.50
CA LYS A 52 10.40 2.59 5.92
C LYS A 52 10.88 3.93 5.33
N ARG A 53 10.56 4.22 4.07
CA ARG A 53 10.90 5.51 3.42
C ARG A 53 10.15 6.70 4.04
N LEU A 54 8.94 6.48 4.55
CA LEU A 54 8.17 7.46 5.32
C LEU A 54 8.66 7.63 6.77
N GLY A 55 9.50 6.72 7.28
CA GLY A 55 9.89 6.70 8.69
C GLY A 55 8.79 6.20 9.63
N VAL A 56 7.80 5.46 9.12
CA VAL A 56 6.69 4.92 9.91
C VAL A 56 6.76 3.40 9.99
N ARG A 57 6.30 2.83 11.10
CA ARG A 57 6.13 1.37 11.20
C ARG A 57 4.89 0.94 10.41
N PRO A 58 4.94 -0.16 9.64
CA PRO A 58 3.79 -0.65 8.86
C PRO A 58 2.49 -0.78 9.67
N LEU A 59 2.58 -1.31 10.90
CA LEU A 59 1.44 -1.42 11.81
C LEU A 59 0.86 -0.06 12.23
N ALA A 60 1.71 0.95 12.44
CA ALA A 60 1.27 2.29 12.78
C ALA A 60 0.53 2.94 11.61
N PHE A 61 1.03 2.74 10.38
CA PHE A 61 0.36 3.20 9.16
C PHE A 61 -1.02 2.56 8.98
N LEU A 62 -1.11 1.23 9.15
CA LEU A 62 -2.36 0.48 9.07
C LEU A 62 -3.40 0.96 10.09
N ASN A 63 -2.96 1.21 11.32
CA ASN A 63 -3.85 1.69 12.38
C ASN A 63 -4.38 3.10 12.08
N ALA A 64 -3.53 3.98 11.55
CA ALA A 64 -3.95 5.31 11.12
C ALA A 64 -5.03 5.24 10.04
N GLU A 65 -4.81 4.46 8.97
CA GLU A 65 -5.80 4.30 7.89
C GLU A 65 -7.13 3.69 8.37
N LYS A 66 -7.08 2.66 9.22
CA LYS A 66 -8.29 2.07 9.82
C LYS A 66 -9.06 3.08 10.67
N GLN A 67 -8.36 3.95 11.38
CA GLN A 67 -8.96 4.98 12.21
C GLN A 67 -9.59 6.10 11.36
N TRP A 68 -8.95 6.50 10.27
CA TRP A 68 -9.50 7.43 9.28
C TRP A 68 -10.80 6.91 8.64
N LEU A 69 -10.82 5.65 8.21
CA LEU A 69 -12.03 5.02 7.63
C LEU A 69 -13.21 4.99 8.61
N LYS A 70 -12.93 4.76 9.91
CA LYS A 70 -13.97 4.81 10.96
C LYS A 70 -14.56 6.20 11.16
N LEU A 71 -13.76 7.25 10.97
CA LEU A 71 -14.21 8.64 11.15
C LEU A 71 -15.06 9.13 9.96
N LEU A 72 -14.77 8.64 8.75
CA LEU A 72 -15.54 8.96 7.54
C LEU A 72 -16.87 8.21 7.42
N SER A 73 -17.08 7.16 8.22
CA SER A 73 -18.31 6.33 8.20
C SER A 73 -19.36 6.77 9.22
N LYS A 74 -19.24 7.96 9.79
CA LYS A 74 -20.20 8.58 10.73
C LYS A 74 -20.78 9.85 10.11
#